data_AF-A0A523R471-F1
#
_entry.id   AF-A0A523R471-F1
#
_cell.length_a   1.000
_cell.length_b   1.000
_cell.length_c   1.000
_cell.angle_alpha   90.00
_cell.angle_beta   90.00
_cell.angle_gamma   90.00
#
_symmetry.space_group_name_H-M   'P 1'
#
loop_
_entity.id
_entity.type
_entity.pdbx_description
1 polymer ?
#
loop_
_entity_poly.entity_id
_entity_poly.type
_entity_poly.pdbx_seq_one_letter_code
_entity_poly.pdbx_strand_id
1 'polypeptide(L)'
;MPDTLYLIDGHALAYRTYFALTAAGSKTERWLTSKGEPTAGIFGFASVLLRILEQERPDYLAVAFDTGKTFRDDMYPEYKATREKMPDDLRAQLERMRELVDVFNIPRLEVEGYEADDVLGSVARAAAAQGLGVKIITGDRDLLQLVTERIIVSLSGRKLSESKDYTPDTVRESLGVRPDQVVDYKAMVGDKSDNIPGVVGIGPKNAQALLGKFDTLEEVYEHLDELKPGQQKKLQTDRDNAFLSQELSRIVTDLNIPLDLEKARVTSFEPESVRDLFRELEFRSLMSRLSNVMHILGMTETQQASEQLSMFDHKPSEGFVEASTDTKTIIVDTPEGLEKMVKALNTADVIAFDTETTSTDKMQADLVGISLAV
;
A
#
# COMPACT_ATOMS: atom_id res chain seq x y z
N MET A 1 19.42 -2.49 1.36
CA MET A 1 18.36 -1.84 2.16
C MET A 1 17.68 -2.95 2.96
N PRO A 2 17.17 -2.70 4.18
CA PRO A 2 16.38 -3.70 4.87
C PRO A 2 15.13 -4.04 4.05
N ASP A 3 14.64 -5.27 4.15
CA ASP A 3 13.38 -5.66 3.52
C ASP A 3 12.25 -4.73 3.97
N THR A 4 11.36 -4.37 3.04
CA THR A 4 10.35 -3.35 3.27
C THR A 4 8.94 -3.91 3.22
N LEU A 5 8.18 -3.68 4.28
CA LEU A 5 6.76 -3.99 4.41
C LEU A 5 5.91 -2.79 4.08
N TYR A 6 5.03 -2.94 3.10
CA TYR A 6 4.04 -1.93 2.74
C TYR A 6 2.70 -2.29 3.40
N LEU A 7 2.12 -1.31 4.09
CA LEU A 7 0.83 -1.46 4.76
C LEU A 7 -0.14 -0.49 4.11
N ILE A 8 -1.23 -0.99 3.54
CA ILE A 8 -2.24 -0.18 2.86
C ILE A 8 -3.47 -0.05 3.75
N ASP A 9 -3.93 1.18 3.93
CA ASP A 9 -5.27 1.47 4.45
C ASP A 9 -6.31 1.22 3.35
N GLY A 10 -7.02 0.11 3.47
CA GLY A 10 -7.98 -0.35 2.47
C GLY A 10 -9.18 0.60 2.33
N HIS A 11 -9.70 1.11 3.45
CA HIS A 11 -10.87 1.98 3.44
C HIS A 11 -10.53 3.37 2.90
N ALA A 12 -9.48 4.03 3.41
CA ALA A 12 -9.11 5.35 2.91
C ALA A 12 -8.77 5.32 1.42
N LEU A 13 -8.09 4.28 0.96
CA LEU A 13 -7.78 4.11 -0.47
C LEU A 13 -9.06 3.88 -1.30
N ALA A 14 -9.95 3.01 -0.84
CA ALA A 14 -11.22 2.74 -1.50
C ALA A 14 -12.09 4.00 -1.66
N TYR A 15 -12.30 4.74 -0.56
CA TYR A 15 -13.06 6.00 -0.57
C TYR A 15 -12.46 7.01 -1.53
N ARG A 16 -11.13 7.21 -1.48
CA ARG A 16 -10.43 8.16 -2.34
C ARG A 16 -10.59 7.80 -3.82
N THR A 17 -10.35 6.55 -4.17
CA THR A 17 -10.43 6.08 -5.56
C THR A 17 -11.85 6.19 -6.11
N TYR A 18 -12.85 5.83 -5.31
CA TYR A 18 -14.26 5.98 -5.63
C TYR A 18 -14.61 7.44 -5.95
N PHE A 19 -14.35 8.39 -5.04
CA PHE A 19 -14.67 9.80 -5.25
C PHE A 19 -13.85 10.43 -6.38
N ALA A 20 -12.59 10.04 -6.57
CA ALA A 20 -11.78 10.54 -7.68
C ALA A 20 -12.36 10.17 -9.04
N LEU A 21 -12.93 8.96 -9.17
CA LEU A 21 -13.47 8.46 -10.44
C LEU A 21 -14.92 8.88 -10.68
N THR A 22 -15.73 9.04 -9.61
CA THR A 22 -17.12 9.51 -9.72
C THR A 22 -17.22 11.04 -9.84
N ALA A 23 -16.31 11.80 -9.21
CA ALA A 23 -16.29 13.26 -9.31
C ALA A 23 -15.71 13.78 -10.64
N ALA A 24 -14.90 12.98 -11.35
CA ALA A 24 -14.27 13.35 -12.63
C ALA A 24 -15.24 13.46 -13.83
N GLY A 25 -16.55 13.61 -13.60
CA GLY A 25 -17.55 13.87 -14.63
C GLY A 25 -17.95 12.65 -15.46
N SER A 26 -17.41 11.46 -15.18
CA SER A 26 -17.98 10.21 -15.68
C SER A 26 -19.18 9.88 -14.83
N LYS A 27 -20.39 10.01 -15.40
CA LYS A 27 -21.61 9.42 -14.83
C LYS A 27 -21.29 8.01 -14.35
N THR A 28 -21.80 7.62 -13.18
CA THR A 28 -21.74 6.27 -12.61
C THR A 28 -22.06 5.18 -13.65
N GLU A 29 -22.87 5.53 -14.67
CA GLU A 29 -23.17 4.73 -15.87
C GLU A 29 -21.94 4.21 -16.66
N ARG A 30 -20.77 4.86 -16.59
CA ARG A 30 -19.55 4.41 -17.31
C ARG A 30 -18.74 3.34 -16.58
N TRP A 31 -18.97 3.16 -15.29
CA TRP A 31 -18.22 2.22 -14.45
C TRP A 31 -19.14 1.10 -13.98
N LEU A 32 -19.84 0.49 -14.94
CA LEU A 32 -20.72 -0.66 -14.74
C LEU A 32 -20.24 -1.79 -15.66
N THR A 33 -20.23 -3.01 -15.15
CA THR A 33 -20.04 -4.19 -16.00
C THR A 33 -21.26 -4.39 -16.91
N SER A 34 -21.15 -5.29 -17.89
CA SER A 34 -22.30 -5.75 -18.68
C SER A 34 -23.47 -6.32 -17.85
N LYS A 35 -23.20 -6.75 -16.61
CA LYS A 35 -24.19 -7.22 -15.63
C LYS A 35 -24.77 -6.09 -14.75
N GLY A 36 -24.32 -4.85 -14.92
CA GLY A 36 -24.75 -3.70 -14.13
C GLY A 36 -24.08 -3.57 -12.76
N GLU A 37 -22.95 -4.25 -12.54
CA GLU A 37 -22.19 -4.15 -11.28
C GLU A 37 -21.29 -2.90 -11.29
N PRO A 38 -21.35 -2.01 -10.28
CA PRO A 38 -20.46 -0.86 -10.17
C PRO A 38 -19.00 -1.27 -9.92
N THR A 39 -18.06 -0.71 -10.69
CA THR A 39 -16.64 -1.11 -10.64
C THR A 39 -15.65 0.03 -10.44
N ALA A 40 -16.11 1.27 -10.30
CA ALA A 40 -15.24 2.46 -10.23
C ALA A 40 -14.19 2.36 -9.11
N GLY A 41 -14.63 2.12 -7.87
CA GLY A 41 -13.76 2.01 -6.72
C GLY A 41 -12.80 0.81 -6.84
N ILE A 42 -13.31 -0.33 -7.33
CA ILE A 42 -12.49 -1.56 -7.48
C ILE A 42 -11.37 -1.31 -8.50
N PHE A 43 -11.70 -0.69 -9.64
CA PHE A 43 -10.74 -0.35 -10.69
C PHE A 43 -9.67 0.60 -10.16
N GLY A 44 -10.07 1.63 -9.42
CA GLY A 44 -9.14 2.61 -8.85
C GLY A 44 -8.24 1.99 -7.78
N PHE A 45 -8.79 1.15 -6.91
CA PHE A 45 -8.02 0.41 -5.91
C PHE A 45 -6.99 -0.52 -6.56
N ALA A 46 -7.42 -1.36 -7.51
CA ALA A 46 -6.54 -2.24 -8.28
C ALA A 46 -5.46 -1.46 -9.04
N SER A 47 -5.81 -0.29 -9.59
CA SER A 47 -4.86 0.57 -10.31
C SER A 47 -3.75 1.10 -9.41
N VAL A 48 -4.07 1.47 -8.17
CA VAL A 48 -3.10 1.93 -7.17
C VAL A 48 -2.27 0.76 -6.65
N LEU A 49 -2.89 -0.38 -6.37
CA LEU A 49 -2.20 -1.61 -5.97
C LEU A 49 -1.14 -2.01 -7.00
N LEU A 50 -1.52 -2.15 -8.27
CA LEU A 50 -0.58 -2.47 -9.35
C LEU A 50 0.53 -1.43 -9.48
N ARG A 51 0.21 -0.14 -9.28
CA ARG A 51 1.23 0.91 -9.35
C ARG A 51 2.27 0.76 -8.24
N ILE A 52 1.85 0.42 -7.02
CA ILE A 52 2.75 0.18 -5.90
C ILE A 52 3.68 -0.99 -6.25
N LEU A 53 3.15 -2.08 -6.79
CA LEU A 53 3.96 -3.22 -7.23
C LEU A 53 4.94 -2.86 -8.37
N GLU A 54 4.54 -2.02 -9.32
CA GLU A 54 5.39 -1.60 -10.45
C GLU A 54 6.53 -0.66 -10.03
N GLN A 55 6.20 0.37 -9.24
CA GLN A 55 7.09 1.51 -8.97
C GLN A 55 7.87 1.39 -7.68
N GLU A 56 7.21 0.91 -6.62
CA GLU A 56 7.77 0.87 -5.27
C GLU A 56 8.42 -0.48 -4.96
N ARG A 57 7.97 -1.55 -5.64
CA ARG A 57 8.53 -2.92 -5.56
C ARG A 57 8.77 -3.39 -4.13
N PRO A 58 7.72 -3.43 -3.28
CA PRO A 58 7.89 -3.85 -1.89
C PRO A 58 8.17 -5.35 -1.78
N ASP A 59 8.92 -5.75 -0.76
CA ASP A 59 9.16 -7.18 -0.47
C ASP A 59 7.90 -7.84 0.11
N TYR A 60 7.22 -7.11 0.98
CA TYR A 60 6.02 -7.55 1.68
C TYR A 60 4.89 -6.53 1.56
N LEU A 61 3.66 -7.00 1.50
CA LEU A 61 2.47 -6.17 1.39
C LEU A 61 1.33 -6.73 2.25
N ALA A 62 0.62 -5.87 2.96
CA ALA A 62 -0.62 -6.21 3.66
C ALA A 62 -1.62 -5.05 3.57
N VAL A 63 -2.91 -5.38 3.69
CA VAL A 63 -4.01 -4.40 3.63
C VAL A 63 -4.83 -4.50 4.90
N ALA A 64 -5.09 -3.37 5.56
CA ALA A 64 -5.99 -3.30 6.71
C ALA A 64 -7.38 -2.82 6.30
N PHE A 65 -8.41 -3.40 6.89
CA PHE A 65 -9.80 -2.99 6.72
C PHE A 65 -10.46 -2.75 8.09
N ASP A 66 -11.33 -1.74 8.17
CA ASP A 66 -12.19 -1.50 9.33
C ASP A 66 -13.22 -2.61 9.50
N THR A 67 -13.54 -2.92 10.75
CA THR A 67 -14.54 -3.92 11.15
C THR A 67 -15.88 -3.30 11.61
N GLY A 68 -16.00 -1.97 11.56
CA GLY A 68 -17.22 -1.23 11.87
C GLY A 68 -17.13 -0.50 13.21
N LYS A 69 -17.96 -0.89 14.18
CA LYS A 69 -18.02 -0.21 15.48
C LYS A 69 -16.76 -0.51 16.30
N THR A 70 -16.22 0.53 16.94
CA THR A 70 -14.97 0.48 17.69
C THR A 70 -15.14 0.94 19.14
N PHE A 71 -14.10 0.78 19.94
CA PHE A 71 -14.08 1.29 21.32
C PHE A 71 -14.24 2.82 21.39
N ARG A 72 -13.86 3.56 20.34
CA ARG A 72 -14.01 5.02 20.28
C ARG A 72 -15.48 5.45 20.23
N ASP A 73 -16.34 4.66 19.58
CA ASP A 73 -17.79 4.89 19.54
C ASP A 73 -18.43 4.76 20.94
N ASP A 74 -17.88 3.86 21.77
CA ASP A 74 -18.35 3.68 23.15
C ASP A 74 -17.80 4.77 24.09
N MET A 75 -16.61 5.29 23.82
CA MET A 75 -16.00 6.39 24.58
C MET A 75 -16.66 7.75 24.30
N TYR A 76 -16.93 8.05 23.03
CA TYR A 76 -17.52 9.31 22.62
C TYR A 76 -18.54 9.11 21.49
N PRO A 77 -19.85 9.09 21.80
CA PRO A 77 -20.89 8.80 20.81
C PRO A 77 -20.98 9.77 19.62
N GLU A 78 -20.43 10.97 19.76
CA GLU A 78 -20.39 11.96 18.67
C GLU A 78 -19.13 11.82 17.80
N TYR A 79 -18.22 10.90 18.11
CA TYR A 79 -17.02 10.61 17.33
C TYR A 79 -17.40 10.16 15.92
N LYS A 80 -16.82 10.81 14.89
CA LYS A 80 -17.14 10.58 13.46
C LYS A 80 -18.64 10.68 13.11
N ALA A 81 -19.49 11.17 14.01
CA ALA A 81 -20.95 11.21 13.80
C ALA A 81 -21.37 12.19 12.69
N THR A 82 -20.52 13.15 12.36
CA THR A 82 -20.71 14.09 11.25
C THR A 82 -20.22 13.56 9.90
N ARG A 83 -19.52 12.41 9.86
CA ARG A 83 -19.08 11.80 8.61
C ARG A 83 -20.32 11.31 7.84
N GLU A 84 -20.35 11.59 6.54
CA GLU A 84 -21.41 11.09 5.67
C GLU A 84 -21.38 9.57 5.65
N LYS A 85 -22.57 8.95 5.66
CA LYS A 85 -22.68 7.50 5.56
C LYS A 85 -22.09 7.03 4.23
N MET A 86 -21.36 5.92 4.31
CA MET A 86 -20.84 5.26 3.12
C MET A 86 -21.96 5.00 2.11
N PRO A 87 -21.81 5.46 0.85
CA PRO A 87 -22.73 5.12 -0.23
C PRO A 87 -22.92 3.60 -0.36
N ASP A 88 -24.15 3.14 -0.59
CA ASP A 88 -24.46 1.70 -0.66
C ASP A 88 -23.73 1.01 -1.82
N ASP A 89 -23.48 1.74 -2.92
CA ASP A 89 -22.72 1.26 -4.08
C ASP A 89 -21.22 1.08 -3.77
N LEU A 90 -20.64 1.92 -2.90
CA LEU A 90 -19.28 1.76 -2.42
C LEU A 90 -19.17 0.56 -1.47
N ARG A 91 -20.19 0.30 -0.65
CA ARG A 91 -20.20 -0.86 0.26
C ARG A 91 -20.14 -2.19 -0.51
N ALA A 92 -20.91 -2.32 -1.58
CA ALA A 92 -20.85 -3.51 -2.45
C ALA A 92 -19.47 -3.66 -3.11
N GLN A 93 -18.83 -2.55 -3.49
CA GLN A 93 -17.50 -2.56 -4.08
C GLN A 93 -16.39 -2.91 -3.08
N LEU A 94 -16.55 -2.62 -1.79
CA LEU A 94 -15.57 -2.99 -0.77
C LEU A 94 -15.42 -4.50 -0.64
N GLU A 95 -16.51 -5.26 -0.73
CA GLU A 95 -16.45 -6.74 -0.72
C GLU A 95 -15.65 -7.27 -1.91
N ARG A 96 -15.82 -6.67 -3.09
CA ARG A 96 -15.00 -7.00 -4.26
C ARG A 96 -13.55 -6.55 -4.13
N MET A 97 -13.27 -5.48 -3.40
CA MET A 97 -11.88 -5.10 -3.08
C MET A 97 -11.25 -6.11 -2.11
N ARG A 98 -11.99 -6.64 -1.15
CA ARG A 98 -11.52 -7.73 -0.27
C ARG A 98 -11.19 -8.98 -1.08
N GLU A 99 -12.08 -9.38 -2.00
CA GLU A 99 -11.86 -10.48 -2.93
C GLU A 99 -10.62 -10.25 -3.80
N LEU A 100 -10.43 -9.04 -4.32
CA LEU A 100 -9.22 -8.68 -5.07
C LEU A 100 -7.96 -8.89 -4.22
N VAL A 101 -7.94 -8.42 -2.97
CA VAL A 101 -6.80 -8.58 -2.06
C VAL A 101 -6.52 -10.06 -1.78
N ASP A 102 -7.57 -10.88 -1.61
CA ASP A 102 -7.45 -12.33 -1.44
C ASP A 102 -6.86 -13.02 -2.67
N VAL A 103 -7.29 -12.64 -3.87
CA VAL A 103 -6.82 -13.21 -5.14
C VAL A 103 -5.35 -12.85 -5.40
N PHE A 104 -4.91 -11.67 -4.97
CA PHE A 104 -3.49 -11.31 -4.92
C PHE A 104 -2.73 -11.98 -3.75
N ASN A 105 -3.37 -12.89 -3.00
CA ASN A 105 -2.81 -13.57 -1.84
C ASN A 105 -2.19 -12.59 -0.81
N ILE A 106 -2.73 -11.37 -0.72
CA ILE A 106 -2.24 -10.35 0.20
C ILE A 106 -2.96 -10.54 1.54
N PRO A 107 -2.24 -10.57 2.69
CA PRO A 107 -2.86 -10.63 4.00
C PRO A 107 -3.81 -9.45 4.24
N ARG A 108 -5.06 -9.78 4.56
CA ARG A 108 -6.06 -8.84 5.09
C ARG A 108 -5.98 -8.81 6.60
N LEU A 109 -5.81 -7.62 7.15
CA LEU A 109 -5.63 -7.38 8.57
C LEU A 109 -6.88 -6.71 9.13
N GLU A 110 -7.59 -7.41 10.00
CA GLU A 110 -8.87 -6.97 10.56
C GLU A 110 -8.93 -7.43 12.01
N VAL A 111 -9.28 -6.51 12.92
CA VAL A 111 -9.46 -6.80 14.33
C VAL A 111 -10.78 -6.18 14.77
N GLU A 112 -11.66 -7.00 15.34
CA GLU A 112 -12.95 -6.52 15.84
C GLU A 112 -12.76 -5.51 16.98
N GLY A 113 -13.52 -4.42 16.93
CA GLY A 113 -13.50 -3.37 17.95
C GLY A 113 -12.39 -2.33 17.79
N TYR A 114 -11.52 -2.47 16.78
CA TYR A 114 -10.43 -1.54 16.47
C TYR A 114 -10.53 -1.02 15.03
N GLU A 115 -9.98 0.17 14.80
CA GLU A 115 -9.94 0.78 13.47
C GLU A 115 -8.76 0.21 12.66
N ALA A 116 -8.83 0.34 11.34
CA ALA A 116 -7.74 -0.02 10.44
C ALA A 116 -6.44 0.70 10.84
N ASP A 117 -6.53 1.94 11.33
CA ASP A 117 -5.39 2.74 11.80
C ASP A 117 -4.66 2.09 12.98
N ASP A 118 -5.40 1.49 13.92
CA ASP A 118 -4.88 0.77 15.08
C ASP A 118 -4.17 -0.54 14.65
N VAL A 119 -4.76 -1.23 13.69
CA VAL A 119 -4.19 -2.44 13.07
C VAL A 119 -2.89 -2.10 12.35
N LEU A 120 -2.90 -1.05 11.51
CA LEU A 120 -1.73 -0.57 10.79
C LEU A 120 -0.63 -0.12 11.76
N GLY A 121 -0.99 0.63 12.79
CA GLY A 121 -0.06 1.11 13.81
C GLY A 121 0.62 -0.02 14.57
N SER A 122 -0.14 -1.03 14.98
CA SER A 122 0.38 -2.18 15.72
C SER A 122 1.32 -3.03 14.86
N VAL A 123 0.92 -3.34 13.62
CA VAL A 123 1.75 -4.12 12.70
C VAL A 123 3.00 -3.34 12.28
N ALA A 124 2.89 -2.02 12.05
CA ALA A 124 4.04 -1.18 11.70
C ALA A 124 5.09 -1.18 12.82
N ARG A 125 4.67 -1.03 14.08
CA ARG A 125 5.59 -1.07 15.23
C ARG A 125 6.23 -2.44 15.40
N ALA A 126 5.45 -3.52 15.27
CA ALA A 126 5.95 -4.88 15.37
C ALA A 126 7.00 -5.19 14.28
N ALA A 127 6.71 -4.84 13.02
CA ALA A 127 7.63 -5.05 11.89
C ALA A 127 8.90 -4.19 12.01
N ALA A 128 8.77 -2.93 12.41
CA ALA A 128 9.92 -2.05 12.64
C ALA A 128 10.82 -2.57 13.77
N ALA A 129 10.24 -3.14 14.84
CA ALA A 129 10.99 -3.76 15.94
C ALA A 129 11.74 -5.03 15.49
N GLN A 130 11.24 -5.74 14.48
CA GLN A 130 11.92 -6.87 13.83
C GLN A 130 13.01 -6.44 12.83
N GLY A 131 13.19 -5.14 12.61
CA GLY A 131 14.24 -4.58 11.76
C GLY A 131 13.84 -4.33 10.31
N LEU A 132 12.58 -4.53 9.94
CA LEU A 132 12.06 -4.18 8.61
C LEU A 132 11.94 -2.66 8.45
N GLY A 133 11.99 -2.19 7.20
CA GLY A 133 11.45 -0.88 6.83
C GLY A 133 9.93 -0.99 6.66
N VAL A 134 9.18 0.02 7.08
CA VAL A 134 7.72 0.03 6.92
C VAL A 134 7.29 1.28 6.18
N LYS A 135 6.45 1.12 5.16
CA LYS A 135 5.78 2.24 4.47
C LYS A 135 4.27 2.07 4.56
N ILE A 136 3.61 3.00 5.25
CA ILE A 136 2.15 3.00 5.40
C ILE A 136 1.55 3.91 4.32
N ILE A 137 0.63 3.38 3.52
CA ILE A 137 -0.07 4.11 2.46
C ILE A 137 -1.49 4.38 2.95
N THR A 138 -1.79 5.65 3.21
CA THR A 138 -3.10 6.08 3.72
C THR A 138 -3.46 7.47 3.20
N GLY A 139 -4.73 7.84 3.33
CA GLY A 139 -5.20 9.22 3.21
C GLY A 139 -5.24 9.97 4.54
N ASP A 140 -5.13 9.26 5.66
CA ASP A 140 -5.31 9.82 6.99
C ASP A 140 -4.01 10.38 7.56
N ARG A 141 -4.09 11.61 8.06
CA ARG A 141 -2.98 12.33 8.67
C ARG A 141 -2.73 11.89 10.11
N ASP A 142 -3.67 11.18 10.73
CA ASP A 142 -3.50 10.64 12.07
C ASP A 142 -2.32 9.69 12.17
N LEU A 143 -2.07 8.89 11.13
CA LEU A 143 -0.96 7.95 11.10
C LEU A 143 0.41 8.63 11.08
N LEU A 144 0.48 9.96 10.86
CA LEU A 144 1.74 10.70 11.01
C LEU A 144 2.34 10.59 12.41
N GLN A 145 1.53 10.24 13.43
CA GLN A 145 2.01 9.93 14.78
C GLN A 145 2.92 8.68 14.86
N LEU A 146 2.85 7.80 13.86
CA LEU A 146 3.60 6.54 13.79
C LEU A 146 4.97 6.69 13.13
N VAL A 147 5.24 7.84 12.50
CA VAL A 147 6.44 8.08 11.70
C VAL A 147 7.70 7.99 12.58
N THR A 148 8.67 7.22 12.11
CA THR A 148 10.00 7.06 12.72
C THR A 148 11.06 6.96 11.63
N GLU A 149 12.32 6.77 11.99
CA GLU A 149 13.40 6.45 11.02
C GLU A 149 13.14 5.17 10.21
N ARG A 150 12.31 4.25 10.72
CA ARG A 150 11.96 2.98 10.06
C ARG A 150 10.54 2.94 9.50
N ILE A 151 9.67 3.86 9.91
CA ILE A 151 8.27 3.90 9.52
C ILE A 151 8.01 5.20 8.77
N ILE A 152 7.74 5.09 7.48
CA ILE A 152 7.37 6.20 6.60
C ILE A 152 5.86 6.15 6.36
N VAL A 153 5.20 7.30 6.42
CA VAL A 153 3.78 7.41 6.04
C VAL A 153 3.68 8.13 4.72
N SER A 154 3.18 7.45 3.70
CA SER A 154 2.89 8.01 2.39
C SER A 154 1.46 8.50 2.34
N LEU A 155 1.28 9.82 2.44
CA LEU A 155 -0.02 10.43 2.25
C LEU A 155 -0.31 10.59 0.77
N SER A 156 -1.46 10.03 0.40
CA SER A 156 -2.10 10.21 -0.89
C SER A 156 -2.38 11.70 -1.18
N GLY A 157 -1.76 12.25 -2.24
CA GLY A 157 -1.94 13.63 -2.69
C GLY A 157 -3.29 13.90 -3.38
N ARG A 158 -3.48 15.12 -3.90
CA ARG A 158 -4.75 15.54 -4.54
C ARG A 158 -5.07 14.74 -5.80
N LYS A 159 -4.06 14.32 -6.56
CA LYS A 159 -4.21 13.41 -7.70
C LYS A 159 -3.87 11.99 -7.28
N LEU A 160 -4.54 11.00 -7.87
CA LEU A 160 -4.28 9.57 -7.63
C LEU A 160 -2.80 9.19 -7.81
N SER A 161 -2.08 9.95 -8.64
CA SER A 161 -0.69 9.74 -8.98
C SER A 161 0.34 10.46 -8.11
N GLU A 162 -0.09 11.36 -7.25
CA GLU A 162 0.78 12.12 -6.36
C GLU A 162 0.70 11.47 -4.97
N SER A 163 1.83 11.05 -4.44
CA SER A 163 2.01 10.63 -3.04
C SER A 163 3.15 11.44 -2.44
N LYS A 164 3.05 11.75 -1.15
CA LYS A 164 4.12 12.40 -0.42
C LYS A 164 4.51 11.52 0.76
N ASP A 165 5.77 11.14 0.79
CA ASP A 165 6.35 10.38 1.89
C ASP A 165 6.68 11.33 3.04
N TYR A 166 6.28 10.92 4.25
CA TYR A 166 6.52 11.64 5.48
C TYR A 166 7.53 10.89 6.35
N THR A 167 8.68 11.53 6.54
CA THR A 167 9.72 11.22 7.53
C THR A 167 9.60 12.16 8.75
N PRO A 168 10.29 11.89 9.88
CA PRO A 168 10.21 12.75 11.06
C PRO A 168 10.44 14.24 10.79
N ASP A 169 11.41 14.57 9.92
CA ASP A 169 11.69 15.95 9.53
C ASP A 169 10.55 16.59 8.73
N THR A 170 10.02 15.87 7.75
CA THR A 170 8.91 16.39 6.93
C THR A 170 7.60 16.53 7.72
N VAL A 171 7.39 15.70 8.75
CA VAL A 171 6.28 15.86 9.71
C VAL A 171 6.46 17.17 10.48
N ARG A 172 7.65 17.43 11.01
CA ARG A 172 7.97 18.69 11.69
C ARG A 172 7.80 19.90 10.78
N GLU A 173 8.22 19.83 9.53
CA GLU A 173 8.02 20.91 8.55
C GLU A 173 6.55 21.15 8.22
N SER A 174 5.76 20.07 8.11
CA SER A 174 4.35 20.16 7.69
C SER A 174 3.40 20.52 8.82
N LEU A 175 3.61 19.99 10.03
CA LEU A 175 2.72 20.16 11.19
C LEU A 175 3.31 21.08 12.26
N GLY A 176 4.59 21.42 12.20
CA GLY A 176 5.26 22.23 13.22
C GLY A 176 5.50 21.51 14.54
N VAL A 177 5.27 20.20 14.60
CA VAL A 177 5.43 19.33 15.79
C VAL A 177 6.10 18.02 15.38
N ARG A 178 6.73 17.33 16.33
CA ARG A 178 7.34 16.01 16.07
C ARG A 178 6.28 14.92 15.94
N PRO A 179 6.57 13.76 15.31
CA PRO A 179 5.63 12.63 15.24
C PRO A 179 5.06 12.21 16.60
N ASP A 180 5.88 12.14 17.64
CA ASP A 180 5.48 11.80 19.01
C ASP A 180 4.50 12.81 19.64
N GLN A 181 4.46 14.04 19.11
CA GLN A 181 3.61 15.14 19.59
C GLN A 181 2.34 15.33 18.75
N VAL A 182 2.13 14.56 17.68
CA VAL A 182 0.98 14.71 16.78
C VAL A 182 -0.34 14.48 17.53
N VAL A 183 -0.37 13.51 18.44
CA VAL A 183 -1.55 13.21 19.27
C VAL A 183 -1.88 14.40 20.18
N ASP A 184 -0.88 14.94 20.87
CA ASP A 184 -1.06 16.08 21.78
C ASP A 184 -1.43 17.36 21.02
N TYR A 185 -0.89 17.52 19.81
CA TYR A 185 -1.28 18.60 18.92
C TYR A 185 -2.77 18.51 18.55
N LYS A 186 -3.26 17.32 18.17
CA LYS A 186 -4.68 17.09 17.90
C LYS A 186 -5.55 17.24 19.15
N ALA A 187 -5.05 16.79 20.31
CA ALA A 187 -5.74 16.94 21.58
C ALA A 187 -6.06 18.41 21.91
N MET A 188 -5.17 19.34 21.56
CA MET A 188 -5.41 20.77 21.77
C MET A 188 -6.22 21.43 20.67
N VAL A 189 -5.94 21.10 19.40
CA VAL A 189 -6.55 21.78 18.24
C VAL A 189 -7.95 21.26 17.93
N GLY A 190 -8.22 20.00 18.27
CA GLY A 190 -9.39 19.25 17.83
C GLY A 190 -9.32 18.85 16.36
N ASP A 191 -10.31 18.09 15.93
CA ASP A 191 -10.48 17.68 14.54
C ASP A 191 -11.96 17.72 14.15
N LYS A 192 -12.30 18.65 13.25
CA LYS A 192 -13.69 18.80 12.81
C LYS A 192 -14.17 17.64 11.93
N SER A 193 -13.26 16.98 11.21
CA SER A 193 -13.61 15.84 10.35
C SER A 193 -14.15 14.68 11.18
N ASP A 194 -13.53 14.46 12.35
CA ASP A 194 -13.82 13.34 13.23
C ASP A 194 -14.64 13.75 14.45
N ASN A 195 -15.10 15.01 14.44
CA ASN A 195 -15.84 15.65 15.51
C ASN A 195 -15.10 15.59 16.86
N ILE A 196 -13.77 15.69 16.84
CA ILE A 196 -12.93 15.74 18.04
C ILE A 196 -12.93 17.19 18.58
N PRO A 197 -13.35 17.43 19.83
CA PRO A 197 -13.63 18.78 20.33
C PRO A 197 -12.38 19.65 20.51
N GLY A 198 -11.29 19.07 21.02
CA GLY A 198 -10.09 19.81 21.40
C GLY A 198 -10.33 20.87 22.48
N VAL A 199 -9.47 21.89 22.54
CA VAL A 199 -9.55 23.01 23.50
C VAL A 199 -10.06 24.26 22.81
N VAL A 200 -11.17 24.82 23.27
CA VAL A 200 -11.81 25.95 22.60
C VAL A 200 -10.91 27.19 22.64
N GLY A 201 -10.54 27.66 21.45
CA GLY A 201 -9.72 28.85 21.28
C GLY A 201 -8.21 28.61 21.43
N ILE A 202 -7.76 27.36 21.44
CA ILE A 202 -6.37 26.97 21.14
C ILE A 202 -6.32 26.46 19.69
N GLY A 203 -5.74 27.26 18.80
CA GLY A 203 -5.56 26.88 17.40
C GLY A 203 -4.17 26.32 17.10
N PRO A 204 -3.90 25.91 15.84
CA PRO A 204 -2.64 25.31 15.40
C PRO A 204 -1.38 26.03 15.88
N LYS A 205 -1.32 27.36 15.72
CA LYS A 205 -0.16 28.17 16.11
C LYS A 205 0.09 28.17 17.62
N ASN A 206 -0.97 28.14 18.42
CA ASN A 206 -0.84 28.11 19.88
C ASN A 206 -0.40 26.72 20.34
N ALA A 207 -0.97 25.66 19.77
CA ALA A 207 -0.57 24.29 20.06
C ALA A 207 0.91 24.04 19.69
N GLN A 208 1.35 24.47 18.50
CA GLN A 208 2.77 24.42 18.08
C GLN A 208 3.70 25.18 19.03
N ALA A 209 3.29 26.37 19.47
CA ALA A 209 4.10 27.17 20.39
C ALA A 209 4.18 26.56 21.80
N LEU A 210 3.14 25.85 22.24
CA LEU A 210 3.12 25.12 23.51
C LEU A 210 3.98 23.86 23.42
N LEU A 211 3.81 23.05 22.37
CA LEU A 211 4.57 21.82 22.13
C LEU A 211 6.04 22.06 21.74
N GLY A 212 6.36 23.28 21.31
CA GLY A 212 7.75 23.71 21.15
C GLY A 212 8.44 24.10 22.47
N LYS A 213 7.67 24.28 23.56
CA LYS A 213 8.18 24.61 24.90
C LYS A 213 8.10 23.44 25.87
N PHE A 214 7.03 22.66 25.77
CA PHE A 214 6.73 21.50 26.60
C PHE A 214 6.60 20.30 25.68
N ASP A 215 7.11 19.14 26.08
CA ASP A 215 7.18 17.99 25.19
C ASP A 215 5.84 17.29 25.05
N THR A 216 5.00 17.27 26.09
CA THR A 216 3.70 16.58 26.08
C THR A 216 2.53 17.45 26.53
N LEU A 217 1.30 16.98 26.27
CA LEU A 217 0.08 17.62 26.77
C LEU A 217 0.08 17.71 28.31
N GLU A 218 0.50 16.65 28.99
CA GLU A 218 0.59 16.59 30.45
C GLU A 218 1.52 17.67 30.98
N GLU A 219 2.71 17.83 30.38
CA GLU A 219 3.65 18.88 30.78
C GLU A 219 3.07 20.29 30.60
N VAL A 220 2.28 20.52 29.55
CA VAL A 220 1.55 21.79 29.36
C VAL A 220 0.57 22.04 30.52
N TYR A 221 -0.09 20.99 31.01
CA TYR A 221 -1.02 21.07 32.15
C TYR A 221 -0.31 21.21 33.49
N GLU A 222 0.90 20.67 33.65
CA GLU A 222 1.73 20.85 34.84
C GLU A 222 2.30 22.28 34.94
N HIS A 223 2.56 22.93 33.81
CA HIS A 223 3.15 24.28 33.74
C HIS A 223 2.14 25.38 33.35
N LEU A 224 0.85 25.20 33.69
CA LEU A 224 -0.21 26.16 33.35
C LEU A 224 0.06 27.57 33.88
N ASP A 225 0.77 27.69 35.01
CA ASP A 225 1.08 28.97 35.65
C ASP A 225 2.11 29.81 34.90
N GLU A 226 2.88 29.19 33.98
CA GLU A 226 3.86 29.87 33.13
C GLU A 226 3.23 30.44 31.84
N LEU A 227 1.97 30.10 31.59
CA LEU A 227 1.25 30.50 30.39
C LEU A 227 0.59 31.87 30.56
N LYS A 228 0.24 32.50 29.43
CA LYS A 228 -0.53 33.75 29.46
C LYS A 228 -1.89 33.49 30.13
N PRO A 229 -2.43 34.42 30.93
CA PRO A 229 -3.70 34.21 31.66
C PRO A 229 -4.88 33.77 30.78
N GLY A 230 -4.94 34.26 29.53
CA GLY A 230 -5.97 33.87 28.57
C GLY A 230 -5.82 32.45 28.01
N GLN A 231 -4.60 31.91 27.94
CA GLN A 231 -4.35 30.52 27.54
C GLN A 231 -4.60 29.57 28.71
N GLN A 232 -4.12 29.93 29.89
CA GLN A 232 -4.33 29.19 31.14
C GLN A 232 -5.83 28.93 31.38
N LYS A 233 -6.67 29.98 31.31
CA LYS A 233 -8.11 29.86 31.52
C LYS A 233 -8.79 28.90 30.52
N LYS A 234 -8.39 28.94 29.24
CA LYS A 234 -8.94 28.06 28.20
C LYS A 234 -8.58 26.61 28.45
N LEU A 235 -7.29 26.33 28.67
CA LEU A 235 -6.79 24.98 28.95
C LEU A 235 -7.42 24.40 30.22
N GLN A 236 -7.60 25.21 31.27
CA GLN A 236 -8.27 24.80 32.51
C GLN A 236 -9.76 24.49 32.30
N THR A 237 -10.45 25.27 31.48
CA THR A 237 -11.90 25.11 31.24
C THR A 237 -12.19 23.85 30.43
N ASP A 238 -11.39 23.58 29.41
CA ASP A 238 -11.56 22.45 28.48
C ASP A 238 -10.54 21.33 28.75
N ARG A 239 -10.11 21.15 30.01
CA ARG A 239 -9.13 20.11 30.38
C ARG A 239 -9.62 18.71 30.00
N ASP A 240 -10.83 18.37 30.40
CA ASP A 240 -11.40 17.04 30.17
C ASP A 240 -11.56 16.77 28.66
N ASN A 241 -11.93 17.80 27.89
CA ASN A 241 -12.02 17.72 26.43
C ASN A 241 -10.65 17.48 25.78
N ALA A 242 -9.57 18.10 26.30
CA ALA A 242 -8.22 17.89 25.80
C ALA A 242 -7.77 16.44 25.98
N PHE A 243 -7.92 15.90 27.20
CA PHE A 243 -7.54 14.52 27.49
C PHE A 243 -8.42 13.50 26.74
N LEU A 244 -9.73 13.73 26.65
CA LEU A 244 -10.61 12.91 25.82
C LEU A 244 -10.17 12.93 24.34
N SER A 245 -9.84 14.11 23.82
CA SER A 245 -9.36 14.26 22.44
C SER A 245 -8.01 13.57 22.21
N GLN A 246 -7.14 13.56 23.22
CA GLN A 246 -5.86 12.84 23.21
C GLN A 246 -6.09 11.34 23.11
N GLU A 247 -7.01 10.78 23.92
CA GLU A 247 -7.34 9.36 23.88
C GLU A 247 -8.00 8.96 22.54
N LEU A 248 -8.95 9.76 22.04
CA LEU A 248 -9.62 9.50 20.76
C LEU A 248 -8.64 9.54 19.57
N SER A 249 -7.66 10.45 19.58
CA SER A 249 -6.69 10.60 18.48
C SER A 249 -5.51 9.63 18.54
N ARG A 250 -5.30 8.97 19.69
CA ARG A 250 -4.17 8.06 19.89
C ARG A 250 -4.45 6.73 19.18
N ILE A 251 -3.54 6.36 18.28
CA ILE A 251 -3.58 5.07 17.60
C ILE A 251 -3.04 3.99 18.56
N VAL A 252 -3.76 2.88 18.68
CA VAL A 252 -3.34 1.71 19.44
C VAL A 252 -2.24 1.00 18.64
N THR A 253 -1.12 0.69 19.31
CA THR A 253 0.09 0.18 18.64
C THR A 253 0.62 -1.13 19.24
N ASP A 254 -0.11 -1.72 20.16
CA ASP A 254 0.25 -2.92 20.93
C ASP A 254 -0.73 -4.09 20.69
N LEU A 255 -1.51 -4.06 19.61
CA LEU A 255 -2.36 -5.18 19.23
C LEU A 255 -1.51 -6.39 18.80
N ASN A 256 -1.83 -7.56 19.33
CA ASN A 256 -1.19 -8.80 18.93
C ASN A 256 -1.81 -9.35 17.65
N ILE A 257 -1.26 -8.94 16.51
CA ILE A 257 -1.74 -9.32 15.17
C ILE A 257 -0.69 -10.24 14.52
N PRO A 258 -0.94 -11.55 14.41
CA PRO A 258 0.01 -12.46 13.77
C PRO A 258 0.07 -12.19 12.27
N LEU A 259 1.16 -11.58 11.81
CA LEU A 259 1.46 -11.43 10.39
C LEU A 259 2.50 -12.48 9.97
N ASP A 260 2.09 -13.37 9.06
CA ASP A 260 3.00 -14.29 8.39
C ASP A 260 3.67 -13.56 7.21
N LEU A 261 4.93 -13.16 7.39
CA LEU A 261 5.70 -12.41 6.38
C LEU A 261 5.85 -13.21 5.07
N GLU A 262 5.93 -14.53 5.12
CA GLU A 262 6.07 -15.33 3.89
C GLU A 262 4.80 -15.28 3.04
N LYS A 263 3.63 -15.24 3.69
CA LYS A 263 2.35 -14.99 3.01
C LYS A 263 2.19 -13.56 2.54
N ALA A 264 2.87 -12.61 3.17
CA ALA A 264 2.86 -11.21 2.75
C ALA A 264 3.74 -10.93 1.53
N ARG A 265 4.53 -11.89 1.02
CA ARG A 265 5.38 -11.69 -0.15
C ARG A 265 4.56 -11.36 -1.39
N VAL A 266 4.97 -10.32 -2.12
CA VAL A 266 4.29 -9.88 -3.34
C VAL A 266 4.33 -10.86 -4.51
N THR A 267 5.16 -11.91 -4.42
CA THR A 267 5.30 -12.96 -5.44
C THR A 267 4.41 -14.18 -5.20
N SER A 268 3.59 -14.17 -4.14
CA SER A 268 2.86 -15.36 -3.67
C SER A 268 1.51 -15.60 -4.34
N PHE A 269 1.07 -14.73 -5.27
CA PHE A 269 -0.23 -14.84 -5.91
C PHE A 269 -0.24 -15.72 -7.16
N GLU A 270 -1.42 -16.24 -7.50
CA GLU A 270 -1.64 -17.06 -8.69
C GLU A 270 -2.15 -16.16 -9.84
N PRO A 271 -1.39 -16.00 -10.94
CA PRO A 271 -1.75 -15.06 -12.00
C PRO A 271 -3.08 -15.31 -12.69
N GLU A 272 -3.49 -16.57 -12.91
CA GLU A 272 -4.77 -16.86 -13.57
C GLU A 272 -5.96 -16.43 -12.73
N SER A 273 -5.90 -16.61 -11.42
CA SER A 273 -6.93 -16.17 -10.48
C SER A 273 -7.14 -14.65 -10.57
N VAL A 274 -6.05 -13.87 -10.63
CA VAL A 274 -6.13 -12.41 -10.82
C VAL A 274 -6.71 -12.07 -12.19
N ARG A 275 -6.30 -12.78 -13.24
CA ARG A 275 -6.81 -12.59 -14.61
C ARG A 275 -8.31 -12.90 -14.69
N ASP A 276 -8.79 -13.94 -14.03
CA ASP A 276 -10.19 -14.33 -14.00
C ASP A 276 -11.05 -13.25 -13.35
N LEU A 277 -10.63 -12.73 -12.20
CA LEU A 277 -11.32 -11.61 -11.56
C LEU A 277 -11.33 -10.35 -12.43
N PHE A 278 -10.21 -10.04 -13.10
CA PHE A 278 -10.16 -8.91 -14.05
C PHE A 278 -11.03 -9.11 -15.29
N ARG A 279 -11.20 -10.35 -15.78
CA ARG A 279 -12.15 -10.67 -16.87
C ARG A 279 -13.59 -10.48 -16.40
N GLU A 280 -13.93 -10.96 -15.20
CA GLU A 280 -15.27 -10.82 -14.62
C GLU A 280 -15.65 -9.34 -14.45
N LEU A 281 -14.71 -8.51 -13.98
CA LEU A 281 -14.89 -7.08 -13.78
C LEU A 281 -14.67 -6.24 -15.06
N GLU A 282 -14.36 -6.89 -16.18
CA GLU A 282 -14.13 -6.27 -17.50
C GLU A 282 -12.94 -5.28 -17.55
N PHE A 283 -11.93 -5.46 -16.69
CA PHE A 283 -10.75 -4.59 -16.54
C PHE A 283 -9.65 -4.83 -17.58
N ARG A 284 -9.99 -4.67 -18.87
CA ARG A 284 -9.07 -4.92 -19.99
C ARG A 284 -7.74 -4.15 -19.90
N SER A 285 -7.75 -2.92 -19.38
CA SER A 285 -6.55 -2.09 -19.25
C SER A 285 -5.65 -2.49 -18.08
N LEU A 286 -6.17 -3.17 -17.05
CA LEU A 286 -5.37 -3.65 -15.93
C LEU A 286 -4.70 -4.99 -16.22
N MET A 287 -5.23 -5.75 -17.18
CA MET A 287 -4.62 -7.01 -17.65
C MET A 287 -3.21 -6.79 -18.19
N SER A 288 -2.98 -5.76 -19.00
CA SER A 288 -1.63 -5.47 -19.53
C SER A 288 -0.66 -5.00 -18.43
N ARG A 289 -1.17 -4.26 -17.44
CA ARG A 289 -0.39 -3.85 -16.27
C ARG A 289 -0.01 -5.02 -15.37
N LEU A 290 -0.92 -5.98 -15.20
CA LEU A 290 -0.64 -7.22 -14.47
C LEU A 290 0.52 -7.99 -15.11
N SER A 291 0.52 -8.16 -16.44
CA SER A 291 1.66 -8.80 -17.14
C SER A 291 2.98 -8.06 -16.91
N ASN A 292 2.96 -6.72 -16.89
CA ASN A 292 4.16 -5.93 -16.54
C ASN A 292 4.61 -6.17 -15.09
N VAL A 293 3.68 -6.20 -14.13
CA VAL A 293 3.98 -6.53 -12.73
C VAL A 293 4.61 -7.91 -12.62
N MET A 294 4.04 -8.92 -13.28
CA MET A 294 4.58 -10.28 -13.30
C MET A 294 6.00 -10.31 -13.86
N HIS A 295 6.26 -9.62 -14.96
CA HIS A 295 7.61 -9.51 -15.52
C HIS A 295 8.58 -8.83 -14.54
N ILE A 296 8.16 -7.76 -13.86
CA ILE A 296 8.97 -7.07 -12.84
C ILE A 296 9.29 -7.99 -11.65
N LEU A 297 8.32 -8.79 -11.23
CA LEU A 297 8.44 -9.73 -10.11
C LEU A 297 9.12 -11.05 -10.49
N GLY A 298 9.51 -11.23 -11.76
CA GLY A 298 10.15 -12.47 -12.25
C GLY A 298 9.22 -13.67 -12.27
N MET A 299 7.90 -13.46 -12.34
CA MET A 299 6.90 -14.51 -12.45
C MET A 299 6.73 -14.90 -13.92
N THR A 300 7.16 -16.11 -14.30
CA THR A 300 7.01 -16.62 -15.67
C THR A 300 5.53 -16.84 -16.01
N GLU A 301 5.08 -16.30 -17.14
CA GLU A 301 3.77 -16.63 -17.71
C GLU A 301 3.83 -18.07 -18.25
N THR A 302 2.97 -18.95 -17.73
CA THR A 302 2.64 -20.21 -18.42
C THR A 302 1.87 -19.82 -19.69
N GLN A 303 2.55 -19.76 -20.83
CA GLN A 303 1.92 -19.49 -22.12
C GLN A 303 0.99 -20.64 -22.51
N GLN A 304 -0.30 -20.52 -22.16
CA GLN A 304 -1.39 -21.25 -22.80
C GLN A 304 -2.64 -20.36 -22.88
N ALA A 305 -2.64 -19.36 -23.77
CA ALA A 305 -3.84 -18.81 -24.43
C ALA A 305 -3.52 -17.54 -25.24
N SER A 306 -2.77 -17.64 -26.34
CA SER A 306 -2.65 -16.50 -27.28
C SER A 306 -2.46 -16.88 -28.75
N GLU A 307 -2.66 -18.14 -29.14
CA GLU A 307 -2.61 -18.52 -30.57
C GLU A 307 -3.87 -18.20 -31.39
N GLN A 308 -4.98 -17.78 -30.76
CA GLN A 308 -6.24 -17.53 -31.50
C GLN A 308 -6.56 -16.08 -31.86
N LEU A 309 -5.75 -15.09 -31.44
CA LEU A 309 -6.04 -13.66 -31.69
C LEU A 309 -5.12 -12.99 -32.72
N SER A 310 -4.18 -13.72 -33.35
CA SER A 310 -3.20 -13.14 -34.30
C SER A 310 -3.72 -12.89 -35.73
N MET A 311 -5.02 -13.09 -36.01
CA MET A 311 -5.53 -13.02 -37.40
C MET A 311 -6.09 -11.65 -37.83
N PHE A 312 -6.14 -10.64 -36.96
CA PHE A 312 -6.60 -9.30 -37.32
C PHE A 312 -5.87 -8.24 -36.48
N ASP A 313 -4.73 -7.73 -36.93
CA ASP A 313 -4.62 -6.30 -37.28
C ASP A 313 -3.23 -5.93 -37.83
N HIS A 314 -3.22 -4.99 -38.77
CA HIS A 314 -2.04 -4.44 -39.41
C HIS A 314 -1.32 -3.38 -38.54
N LYS A 315 0.01 -3.43 -38.54
CA LYS A 315 0.98 -2.39 -38.10
C LYS A 315 0.84 -1.07 -38.92
N PRO A 316 1.28 0.12 -38.43
CA PRO A 316 2.70 0.52 -38.22
C PRO A 316 2.97 1.32 -36.92
N SER A 317 3.96 0.97 -36.07
CA SER A 317 5.41 1.32 -36.03
C SER A 317 5.78 2.71 -35.47
N GLU A 318 6.50 2.72 -34.33
CA GLU A 318 7.57 3.64 -33.86
C GLU A 318 7.69 3.48 -32.32
N GLY A 319 8.78 3.11 -31.64
CA GLY A 319 10.13 2.66 -31.94
C GLY A 319 10.83 2.42 -30.60
N PHE A 320 10.90 1.17 -30.14
CA PHE A 320 11.90 0.72 -29.16
C PHE A 320 12.89 -0.14 -29.93
N VAL A 321 14.17 0.19 -29.83
CA VAL A 321 15.25 -0.55 -30.48
C VAL A 321 15.32 -1.92 -29.79
N GLU A 322 14.71 -2.94 -30.41
CA GLU A 322 15.09 -4.32 -30.16
C GLU A 322 16.59 -4.43 -30.47
N ALA A 323 17.38 -4.78 -29.47
CA ALA A 323 18.69 -5.36 -29.75
C ALA A 323 18.44 -6.75 -30.36
N SER A 324 18.20 -6.77 -31.67
CA SER A 324 18.26 -7.99 -32.46
C SER A 324 19.72 -8.42 -32.54
N THR A 325 20.22 -9.10 -31.52
CA THR A 325 21.42 -9.91 -31.72
C THR A 325 20.99 -11.12 -32.52
N ASP A 326 21.40 -11.16 -33.80
CA ASP A 326 21.35 -12.33 -34.69
C ASP A 326 22.01 -13.51 -33.97
N THR A 327 21.23 -14.23 -33.16
CA THR A 327 21.71 -15.33 -32.34
C THR A 327 21.57 -16.58 -33.18
N LYS A 328 22.71 -17.07 -33.70
CA LYS A 328 22.74 -18.29 -34.50
C LYS A 328 22.70 -19.50 -33.57
N THR A 329 21.52 -20.08 -33.40
CA THR A 329 21.34 -21.33 -32.66
C THR A 329 21.96 -22.48 -33.44
N ILE A 330 22.87 -23.22 -32.80
CA ILE A 330 23.50 -24.42 -33.35
C ILE A 330 23.13 -25.59 -32.44
N ILE A 331 22.47 -26.59 -32.99
CA ILE A 331 22.19 -27.84 -32.27
C ILE A 331 23.43 -28.72 -32.37
N VAL A 332 23.93 -29.17 -31.22
CA VAL A 332 25.11 -30.04 -31.11
C VAL A 332 24.65 -31.40 -30.61
N ASP A 333 24.49 -32.35 -31.54
CA ASP A 333 24.01 -33.71 -31.29
C ASP A 333 25.00 -34.80 -31.75
N THR A 334 26.20 -34.38 -32.20
CA THR A 334 27.26 -35.27 -32.70
C THR A 334 28.58 -35.05 -31.96
N PRO A 335 29.43 -36.09 -31.79
CA PRO A 335 30.74 -35.95 -31.16
C PRO A 335 31.65 -34.91 -31.84
N GLU A 336 31.58 -34.82 -33.17
CA GLU A 336 32.34 -33.85 -33.97
C GLU A 336 31.85 -32.41 -33.76
N GLY A 337 30.55 -32.22 -33.55
CA GLY A 337 29.95 -30.94 -33.18
C GLY A 337 30.39 -30.50 -31.79
N LEU A 338 30.47 -31.44 -30.85
CA LEU A 338 30.93 -31.18 -29.48
C LEU A 338 32.39 -30.69 -29.46
N GLU A 339 33.29 -31.31 -30.23
CA GLU A 339 34.69 -30.85 -30.32
C GLU A 339 34.82 -29.42 -30.86
N LYS A 340 33.99 -29.05 -31.84
CA LYS A 340 33.97 -27.68 -32.40
C LYS A 340 33.45 -26.68 -31.38
N MET A 341 32.40 -27.03 -30.66
CA MET A 341 31.84 -26.20 -29.59
C MET A 341 32.88 -25.97 -28.49
N VAL A 342 33.54 -27.01 -27.99
CA VAL A 342 34.57 -26.91 -26.94
C VAL A 342 35.72 -25.99 -27.37
N LYS A 343 36.14 -26.03 -28.64
CA LYS A 343 37.16 -25.10 -29.16
C LYS A 343 36.70 -23.64 -29.11
N ALA A 344 35.45 -23.37 -29.49
CA ALA A 344 34.88 -22.02 -29.43
C ALA A 344 34.75 -21.51 -27.98
N LEU A 345 34.27 -22.36 -27.07
CA LEU A 345 34.15 -22.03 -25.65
C LEU A 345 35.52 -21.70 -25.01
N ASN A 346 36.57 -22.45 -25.34
CA ASN A 346 37.91 -22.21 -24.80
C ASN A 346 38.54 -20.89 -25.29
N THR A 347 38.03 -20.29 -26.36
CA THR A 347 38.50 -19.00 -26.89
C THR A 347 37.67 -17.81 -26.45
N ALA A 348 36.57 -18.04 -25.71
CA ALA A 348 35.66 -16.99 -25.28
C ALA A 348 36.08 -16.40 -23.92
N ASP A 349 35.92 -15.08 -23.77
CA ASP A 349 36.22 -14.37 -22.51
C ASP A 349 35.12 -14.58 -21.45
N VAL A 350 33.89 -14.81 -21.89
CA VAL A 350 32.70 -15.03 -21.04
C VAL A 350 31.86 -16.13 -21.66
N ILE A 351 31.35 -17.03 -20.82
CA ILE A 351 30.45 -18.11 -21.22
C ILE A 351 29.18 -18.01 -20.36
N ALA A 352 28.02 -17.95 -21.00
CA ALA A 352 26.74 -18.14 -20.35
C ALA A 352 26.30 -19.60 -20.52
N PHE A 353 25.81 -20.22 -19.45
CA PHE A 353 25.30 -21.58 -19.48
C PHE A 353 23.90 -21.65 -18.87
N ASP A 354 23.08 -22.54 -19.41
CA ASP A 354 21.76 -22.87 -18.90
C ASP A 354 21.55 -24.39 -19.03
N THR A 355 20.67 -24.95 -18.21
CA THR A 355 20.41 -26.39 -18.15
C THR A 355 18.94 -26.71 -18.23
N GLU A 356 18.60 -27.65 -19.09
CA GLU A 356 17.25 -28.20 -19.18
C GLU A 356 17.16 -29.48 -18.35
N THR A 357 16.13 -29.58 -17.52
CA THR A 357 15.97 -30.69 -16.56
C THR A 357 14.57 -31.29 -16.59
N THR A 358 14.41 -32.51 -16.09
CA THR A 358 13.12 -33.21 -16.09
C THR A 358 12.13 -32.70 -15.03
N SER A 359 12.58 -31.86 -14.08
CA SER A 359 11.78 -31.38 -12.95
C SER A 359 12.29 -30.05 -12.41
N THR A 360 11.41 -29.26 -11.81
CA THR A 360 11.76 -28.04 -11.07
C THR A 360 12.29 -28.32 -9.66
N ASP A 361 12.13 -29.54 -9.15
CA ASP A 361 12.72 -29.99 -7.89
C ASP A 361 14.19 -30.39 -8.09
N LYS A 362 15.11 -29.56 -7.60
CA LYS A 362 16.56 -29.70 -7.73
C LYS A 362 17.11 -31.02 -7.16
N MET A 363 16.39 -31.69 -6.26
CA MET A 363 16.82 -32.94 -5.64
C MET A 363 16.38 -34.20 -6.41
N GLN A 364 15.46 -34.05 -7.36
CA GLN A 364 14.88 -35.15 -8.14
C GLN A 364 15.01 -34.96 -9.66
N ALA A 365 15.60 -33.84 -10.09
CA ALA A 365 15.75 -33.50 -11.49
C ALA A 365 16.93 -34.23 -12.14
N ASP A 366 16.67 -34.87 -13.28
CA ASP A 366 17.70 -35.39 -14.18
C ASP A 366 18.04 -34.33 -15.23
N LEU A 367 19.32 -34.26 -15.62
CA LEU A 367 19.78 -33.33 -16.66
C LEU A 367 19.39 -33.86 -18.04
N VAL A 368 18.66 -33.05 -18.80
CA VAL A 368 18.20 -33.36 -20.16
C VAL A 368 19.11 -32.74 -21.21
N GLY A 369 19.60 -31.51 -20.96
CA GLY A 369 20.44 -30.79 -21.92
C GLY A 369 21.15 -29.60 -21.29
N ILE A 370 22.14 -29.08 -22.02
CA ILE A 370 22.89 -27.88 -21.64
C ILE A 370 22.88 -26.93 -22.84
N SER A 371 22.54 -25.67 -22.58
CA SER A 371 22.61 -24.58 -23.54
C SER A 371 23.80 -23.68 -23.19
N LEU A 372 24.61 -23.33 -24.18
CA LEU A 372 25.82 -22.54 -23.99
C LEU A 372 25.86 -21.40 -24.98
N ALA A 373 26.19 -20.19 -24.51
CA ALA A 373 26.38 -19.01 -25.34
C ALA A 373 27.73 -18.36 -25.01
N VAL A 374 28.40 -17.89 -26.06
CA VAL A 374 29.69 -17.19 -26.02
C VAL A 374 29.69 -15.95 -26.87
#